data_AF-A0A2X0LIH1-F1
#
_entry.id   AF-A0A2X0LIH1-F1
#
_cell.length_a   1.000
_cell.length_b   1.000
_cell.length_c   1.000
_cell.angle_alpha   90.00
_cell.angle_beta   90.00
_cell.angle_gamma   90.00
#
_symmetry.space_group_name_H-M   'P 1'
#
loop_
_entity.id
_entity.type
_entity.pdbx_description
1 polymer ?
#
loop_
_entity_poly.entity_id
_entity_poly.type
_entity_poly.pdbx_seq_one_letter_code
_entity_poly.pdbx_strand_id
1 'polypeptide(L)'
;MAVKFRFVLPRQAALGSVFLSDTLSSGFLEAGSSTVTLGEHRSEIVEKVVEYLMYKYEYASSKEEIPDFKRRVKPEIALEL
;
A
#
# COMPACT_ATOMS: atom_id res chain seq x y z
N MET A 1 -11.13 -18.47 13.70
CA MET A 1 -10.25 -18.58 12.51
C MET A 1 -9.91 -17.17 12.09
N ALA A 2 -8.65 -16.73 12.22
CA ALA A 2 -8.27 -15.37 11.84
C ALA A 2 -8.35 -15.23 10.30
N VAL A 3 -9.06 -14.23 9.81
CA VAL A 3 -9.15 -13.97 8.36
C VAL A 3 -7.81 -13.37 7.92
N LYS A 4 -7.08 -14.06 7.05
CA LYS A 4 -5.83 -13.57 6.47
C LYS A 4 -6.14 -12.84 5.17
N PHE A 5 -6.04 -11.51 5.20
CA PHE A 5 -6.16 -10.69 4.00
C PHE A 5 -4.82 -10.64 3.26
N ARG A 6 -4.87 -10.57 1.93
CA ARG A 6 -3.69 -10.45 1.06
C ARG A 6 -3.99 -9.45 -0.04
N PHE A 7 -3.08 -8.50 -0.21
CA PHE A 7 -3.12 -7.52 -1.28
C PHE A 7 -1.92 -7.73 -2.19
N VAL A 8 -2.15 -7.69 -3.51
CA VAL A 8 -1.12 -7.91 -4.53
C VAL A 8 -1.09 -6.69 -5.43
N LEU A 9 0.10 -6.12 -5.62
CA LEU A 9 0.33 -4.91 -6.40
C LEU A 9 1.66 -5.02 -7.16
N PRO A 10 1.86 -4.24 -8.24
CA PRO A 10 3.15 -4.14 -8.91
C PRO A 10 4.25 -3.75 -7.93
N ARG A 11 5.44 -4.36 -8.06
CA ARG A 11 6.57 -4.07 -7.18
C ARG A 11 6.90 -2.56 -7.15
N GLN A 12 6.86 -1.89 -8.30
CA GLN A 12 7.11 -0.45 -8.40
C GLN A 12 6.11 0.40 -7.60
N ALA A 13 4.84 -0.02 -7.53
CA ALA A 13 3.85 0.64 -6.68
C ALA A 13 4.18 0.43 -5.19
N ALA A 14 4.55 -0.79 -4.80
CA ALA A 14 4.96 -1.09 -3.42
C ALA A 14 6.20 -0.29 -2.98
N LEU A 15 7.20 -0.15 -3.87
CA LEU A 15 8.41 0.64 -3.62
C LEU A 15 8.16 2.15 -3.50
N GLY A 16 6.94 2.63 -3.80
CA GLY A 16 6.53 4.01 -3.55
C GLY A 16 6.38 4.35 -2.05
N SER A 17 6.36 3.34 -1.16
CA SER A 17 6.48 3.52 0.28
C SER A 17 7.92 3.31 0.73
N VAL A 18 8.46 4.24 1.52
CA VAL A 18 9.82 4.12 2.10
C VAL A 18 9.94 2.87 2.96
N PHE A 19 8.95 2.61 3.82
CA PHE A 19 8.94 1.41 4.66
C PHE A 19 8.97 0.14 3.82
N LEU A 20 8.08 0.02 2.83
CA LEU A 20 8.05 -1.17 1.98
C LEU A 20 9.29 -1.27 1.09
N SER A 21 9.87 -0.15 0.64
CA SER A 21 11.09 -0.18 -0.17
C SER A 21 12.26 -0.68 0.65
N ASP A 22 12.42 -0.23 1.89
CA ASP A 22 13.46 -0.68 2.81
C ASP A 22 13.27 -2.17 3.14
N THR A 23 12.04 -2.58 3.46
CA THR A 23 11.74 -4.00 3.76
C THR A 23 11.97 -4.91 2.55
N LEU A 24 11.53 -4.52 1.35
CA LEU A 24 11.62 -5.34 0.14
C LEU A 24 12.98 -5.29 -0.56
N SER A 25 13.82 -4.29 -0.25
CA SER A 25 15.13 -4.09 -0.87
C SER A 25 16.29 -4.44 0.06
N SER A 26 16.04 -4.55 1.38
CA SER A 26 17.04 -5.07 2.31
C SER A 26 17.28 -6.56 2.05
N GLY A 27 18.54 -7.01 2.09
CA GLY A 27 18.94 -8.40 1.81
C GLY A 27 18.48 -9.44 2.84
N PHE A 28 17.45 -9.15 3.65
CA PHE A 28 16.81 -10.10 4.56
C PHE A 28 15.82 -11.01 3.81
N LEU A 29 15.44 -12.12 4.46
CA LEU A 29 14.60 -13.20 3.91
C LEU A 29 13.30 -12.72 3.20
N GLU A 30 12.75 -11.56 3.57
CA GLU A 30 11.55 -11.00 2.93
C GLU A 30 11.78 -10.48 1.49
N ALA A 31 13.00 -10.04 1.15
CA ALA A 31 13.36 -9.72 -0.24
C ALA A 31 13.29 -10.96 -1.14
N GLY A 32 13.60 -12.15 -0.59
CA GLY A 32 13.44 -13.43 -1.28
C GLY A 32 11.98 -13.85 -1.48
N SER A 33 11.08 -13.46 -0.57
CA SER A 33 9.66 -13.83 -0.62
C SER A 33 8.77 -12.80 -1.33
N SER A 34 9.25 -11.57 -1.55
CA SER A 34 8.45 -10.45 -2.10
C SER A 34 7.10 -10.26 -1.39
N THR A 35 7.06 -10.54 -0.08
CA THR A 35 5.86 -10.47 0.76
C THR A 35 6.23 -9.79 2.06
N VAL A 36 5.39 -8.85 2.52
CA VAL A 36 5.54 -8.16 3.81
C VAL A 36 4.29 -8.44 4.64
N THR A 37 4.49 -8.79 5.92
CA THR A 37 3.37 -9.06 6.84
C THR A 37 3.16 -7.87 7.79
N LEU A 38 1.98 -7.26 7.73
CA LEU A 38 1.58 -6.11 8.55
C LEU A 38 0.67 -6.57 9.71
N GLY A 39 1.25 -7.24 10.70
CA GLY A 39 0.52 -8.01 11.72
C GLY A 39 -0.36 -7.21 12.68
N GLU A 40 -0.05 -5.94 12.93
CA GLU A 40 -0.77 -5.09 13.89
C GLU A 40 -1.82 -4.18 13.24
N HIS A 41 -1.85 -4.12 11.90
CA HIS A 41 -2.72 -3.20 11.18
C HIS A 41 -4.03 -3.85 10.75
N ARG A 42 -5.14 -3.11 10.87
CA ARG A 42 -6.44 -3.53 10.35
C ARG A 42 -6.40 -3.66 8.84
N SER A 43 -7.06 -4.67 8.29
CA SER A 43 -7.06 -4.95 6.84
C SER A 43 -7.63 -3.80 6.01
N GLU A 44 -8.61 -3.08 6.53
CA GLU A 44 -9.20 -1.92 5.85
C GLU A 44 -8.23 -0.73 5.72
N ILE A 45 -7.29 -0.58 6.67
CA ILE A 45 -6.23 0.44 6.60
C ILE A 45 -5.21 0.01 5.56
N VAL A 46 -4.78 -1.25 5.61
CA VAL A 46 -3.85 -1.80 4.61
C VAL A 46 -4.44 -1.71 3.20
N GLU A 47 -5.73 -1.99 3.03
CA GLU A 47 -6.44 -1.82 1.76
C GLU A 47 -6.36 -0.36 1.27
N LYS A 48 -6.60 0.61 2.15
CA LYS A 48 -6.55 2.03 1.78
C LYS A 48 -5.14 2.50 1.43
N VAL A 49 -4.12 2.02 2.14
CA VAL A 49 -2.71 2.27 1.82
C VAL A 49 -2.35 1.67 0.46
N VAL A 50 -2.76 0.43 0.17
CA VAL A 50 -2.55 -0.21 -1.14
C VAL A 50 -3.25 0.58 -2.24
N GLU A 51 -4.48 1.03 -2.01
CA GLU A 51 -5.20 1.88 -2.97
C GLU A 51 -4.43 3.19 -3.24
N TYR A 52 -3.84 3.80 -2.21
CA TYR A 52 -3.04 5.01 -2.36
C TYR A 52 -1.73 4.76 -3.13
N LEU A 53 -1.06 3.64 -2.89
CA LEU A 53 0.15 3.26 -3.62
C LEU A 53 -0.16 3.03 -5.10
N MET A 54 -1.28 2.37 -5.41
CA MET A 54 -1.76 2.19 -6.79
C MET A 54 -2.15 3.53 -7.43
N TYR A 55 -2.83 4.41 -6.71
CA TYR A 55 -3.13 5.76 -7.17
C TYR A 55 -1.85 6.54 -7.51
N LYS A 56 -0.85 6.53 -6.62
CA LYS A 56 0.44 7.17 -6.90
C LYS A 56 1.12 6.57 -8.13
N TYR A 57 1.08 5.24 -8.25
CA TYR A 57 1.69 4.53 -9.38
C TYR A 57 1.03 4.88 -10.71
N GLU A 58 -0.31 4.86 -10.76
CA GLU A 58 -1.11 5.17 -11.95
C GLU A 58 -0.89 6.61 -12.43
N TYR A 59 -0.91 7.57 -11.49
CA TYR A 59 -0.84 8.99 -11.82
C TYR A 59 0.56 9.59 -11.77
N ALA A 60 1.62 8.78 -11.55
CA ALA A 60 3.00 9.26 -11.40
C ALA A 60 3.52 10.10 -12.57
N SER A 61 3.00 9.87 -13.77
CA SER A 61 3.40 10.59 -15.00
C SER A 61 2.20 11.08 -15.80
N SER A 62 1.03 11.19 -15.16
CA SER A 62 -0.17 11.68 -15.84
C SER A 62 -0.02 13.15 -16.23
N LYS A 63 -0.43 13.48 -17.44
CA LYS A 63 -0.58 14.86 -17.94
C LYS A 63 -2.03 15.34 -17.88
N GLU A 64 -2.93 14.47 -17.47
CA GLU A 64 -4.36 14.72 -17.35
C GLU A 64 -4.72 15.17 -15.92
N GLU A 65 -5.98 15.55 -15.73
CA GLU A 65 -6.49 15.90 -14.40
C GLU A 65 -6.39 14.70 -13.46
N ILE A 66 -5.77 14.91 -12.31
CA ILE A 66 -5.57 13.88 -11.29
C ILE A 66 -6.75 13.93 -10.30
N PRO A 67 -7.53 12.85 -10.12
CA PRO A 67 -8.67 12.84 -9.21
C PRO A 67 -8.25 12.99 -7.73
N ASP A 68 -9.00 13.74 -6.93
CA ASP A 68 -8.72 13.87 -5.50
C ASP A 68 -8.92 12.55 -4.73
N PHE A 69 -7.83 11.97 -4.25
CA PHE A 69 -7.83 10.73 -3.46
C PHE A 69 -8.54 10.88 -2.12
N LYS A 70 -8.56 12.07 -1.50
CA LYS A 70 -9.15 12.27 -0.16
C LYS A 70 -10.62 11.90 -0.11
N ARG A 71 -11.34 12.07 -1.23
CA ARG A 71 -12.76 11.70 -1.35
C ARG A 71 -13.01 10.19 -1.22
N ARG A 72 -11.96 9.37 -1.28
CA ARG A 72 -11.99 7.90 -1.14
C ARG A 72 -11.66 7.42 0.27
N VAL A 73 -11.24 8.31 1.16
CA VAL A 73 -10.98 8.01 2.58
C VAL A 73 -12.29 8.12 3.33
N LYS A 74 -12.74 7.01 3.94
CA LYS A 74 -13.99 7.02 4.70
C LYS A 74 -13.76 7.63 6.09
N PRO A 75 -14.72 8.38 6.65
CA PRO A 75 -14.56 9.01 7.97
C PRO A 75 -14.19 8.02 9.08
N GLU A 76 -14.65 6.77 9.01
CA GLU A 76 -14.46 5.75 10.04
C GLU A 76 -13.00 5.28 10.16
N ILE A 77 -12.19 5.48 9.12
CA ILE A 77 -10.76 5.09 9.09
C ILE A 77 -9.82 6.30 9.10
N ALA A 78 -10.35 7.52 8.99
CA ALA A 78 -9.56 8.73 8.76
C ALA A 78 -8.61 9.10 9.92
N LEU A 79 -8.92 8.67 11.14
CA LEU A 79 -8.07 8.91 12.31
C LEU A 79 -6.89 7.93 12.41
N GLU A 80 -7.00 6.76 11.79
CA GLU A 80 -6.00 5.68 11.87
C GLU A 80 -5.06 5.67 10.65
N LEU A 81 -5.51 6.19 9.51
CA LEU A 81 -4.76 6.29 8.25
C LEU A 81 -3.65 7.37 8.28
#